data_AF-A0A1W9U9J1-F1
#
_entry.id   AF-A0A1W9U9J1-F1
#
_cell.length_a   1.000
_cell.length_b   1.000
_cell.length_c   1.000
_cell.angle_alpha   90.00
_cell.angle_beta   90.00
_cell.angle_gamma   90.00
#
_symmetry.space_group_name_H-M   'P 1'
#
loop_
_entity.id
_entity.type
_entity.pdbx_description
1 polymer ?
#
loop_
_entity_poly.entity_id
_entity_poly.type
_entity_poly.pdbx_seq_one_letter_code
_entity_poly.pdbx_strand_id
1 'polypeptide(L)'
;MCIRITLPPTAEHIAEAQWDLIDALDQALRGDERHSDARRSLRGALREARVQANSPRQWAAAFAQALIETVSTLQAAANAAPAAAAKIAQLGSERDYLHSIIGLQNTDQAQIKVLTKERDDLLQRSTQLEAALRLAEGEHRREASALQATIADLNRIVADQQARLDALGR
;
A
#
# COMPACT_ATOMS: atom_id res chain seq x y z
N MET A 1 76.58 18.04 -41.66
CA MET A 1 75.35 18.64 -41.09
C MET A 1 74.21 18.39 -42.06
N CYS A 2 73.23 17.55 -41.70
CA CYS A 2 72.06 17.30 -42.53
C CYS A 2 70.96 18.32 -42.19
N ILE A 3 70.54 19.11 -43.16
CA ILE A 3 69.39 20.01 -43.03
C ILE A 3 68.13 19.14 -43.14
N ARG A 4 67.40 18.98 -42.02
CA ARG A 4 66.05 18.38 -42.03
C ARG A 4 65.07 19.46 -42.48
N ILE A 5 64.63 19.37 -43.73
CA ILE A 5 63.55 20.21 -44.25
C ILE A 5 62.24 19.51 -43.86
N THR A 6 61.60 19.99 -42.79
CA THR A 6 60.22 19.60 -42.47
C THR A 6 59.28 20.44 -43.32
N LEU A 7 58.69 19.82 -44.33
CA LEU A 7 57.64 20.43 -45.13
C LEU A 7 56.37 20.59 -44.27
N PRO A 8 55.65 21.72 -44.41
CA PRO A 8 54.37 21.89 -43.72
C PRO A 8 53.38 20.83 -44.18
N PRO A 9 52.46 20.38 -43.30
CA PRO A 9 51.47 19.37 -43.64
C PRO A 9 50.59 19.86 -44.79
N THR A 10 50.35 18.97 -45.75
CA THR A 10 49.42 19.18 -46.86
C THR A 10 47.98 19.17 -46.36
N ALA A 11 47.06 19.71 -47.16
CA ALA A 11 45.63 19.72 -46.84
C ALA A 11 45.07 18.31 -46.61
N GLU A 12 45.60 17.29 -47.29
CA GLU A 12 45.25 15.88 -47.10
C GLU A 12 45.62 15.36 -45.70
N HIS A 13 46.85 15.59 -45.23
CA HIS A 13 47.26 15.17 -43.88
C HIS A 13 46.42 15.83 -42.78
N ILE A 14 45.99 17.07 -42.99
CA ILE A 14 45.12 17.78 -42.04
C ILE A 14 43.72 17.16 -42.03
N ALA A 15 43.17 16.81 -43.20
CA ALA A 15 41.86 16.16 -43.31
C ALA A 15 41.86 14.75 -42.70
N GLU A 16 42.92 13.97 -42.91
CA GLU A 16 43.07 12.62 -42.36
C GLU A 16 43.14 12.65 -40.83
N ALA A 17 43.98 13.52 -40.25
CA ALA A 17 44.08 13.70 -38.81
C ALA A 17 42.76 14.17 -38.16
N GLN A 18 41.94 14.94 -38.90
CA GLN A 18 40.62 15.35 -38.43
C GLN A 18 39.65 14.17 -38.36
N TRP A 19 39.70 13.24 -39.32
CA TRP A 19 38.85 12.05 -39.30
C TRP A 19 39.29 11.02 -38.24
N ASP A 20 40.60 10.87 -38.03
CA ASP A 20 41.14 10.02 -36.95
C ASP A 20 40.67 10.47 -35.56
N LEU A 21 40.62 11.79 -35.33
CA LEU A 21 40.09 12.35 -34.09
C LEU A 21 38.62 11.97 -33.87
N ILE A 22 37.83 11.95 -34.95
CA ILE A 22 36.40 11.64 -34.91
C ILE A 22 36.20 10.16 -34.58
N ASP A 23 36.97 9.29 -35.21
CA ASP A 23 36.90 7.85 -34.97
C ASP A 23 37.36 7.50 -33.54
N ALA A 24 38.41 8.17 -33.05
CA ALA A 24 38.85 8.04 -31.66
C ALA A 24 37.76 8.46 -30.66
N LEU A 25 37.02 9.55 -30.93
CA LEU A 25 35.93 10.02 -30.08
C LEU A 25 34.72 9.06 -30.11
N ASP A 26 34.30 8.58 -31.28
CA ASP A 26 33.21 7.59 -31.37
C ASP A 26 33.58 6.29 -30.64
N GLN A 27 34.84 5.87 -30.73
CA GLN A 27 35.33 4.68 -30.03
C GLN A 27 35.39 4.87 -28.52
N ALA A 28 35.84 6.05 -28.04
CA ALA A 28 35.83 6.38 -26.61
C ALA A 28 34.41 6.37 -26.01
N LEU A 29 33.41 6.81 -26.78
CA LEU A 29 32.00 6.82 -26.34
C LEU A 29 31.33 5.43 -26.32
N ARG A 30 31.96 4.39 -26.87
CA ARG A 30 31.44 3.01 -26.88
C ARG A 30 31.83 2.19 -25.65
N GLY A 31 32.88 2.57 -24.93
CA GLY A 31 33.58 1.67 -23.99
C GLY A 31 33.03 1.55 -22.57
N ASP A 32 32.05 2.34 -22.15
CA ASP A 32 31.60 2.38 -20.75
C ASP A 32 30.06 2.54 -20.63
N GLU A 33 29.45 1.86 -19.66
CA GLU A 33 28.00 1.74 -19.47
C GLU A 33 27.37 2.92 -18.72
N ARG A 34 28.18 3.70 -17.99
CA ARG A 34 27.66 4.87 -17.27
C ARG A 34 27.12 5.91 -18.24
N HIS A 35 25.98 6.53 -17.91
CA HIS A 35 25.34 7.55 -18.75
C HIS A 35 25.08 7.08 -20.20
N SER A 36 24.64 5.82 -20.34
CA SER A 36 24.42 5.14 -21.62
C SER A 36 23.54 5.95 -22.60
N ASP A 37 22.51 6.63 -22.09
CA ASP A 37 21.62 7.48 -22.90
C ASP A 37 22.31 8.76 -23.39
N ALA A 38 23.05 9.46 -22.53
CA ALA A 38 23.81 10.66 -22.92
C ALA A 38 24.91 10.32 -23.94
N ARG A 39 25.61 9.18 -23.75
CA ARG A 39 26.60 8.67 -24.71
C ARG A 39 25.96 8.24 -26.03
N ARG A 40 24.77 7.64 -26.00
CA ARG A 40 24.01 7.33 -27.22
C ARG A 40 23.66 8.61 -27.98
N SER A 41 23.22 9.66 -27.28
CA SER A 41 22.89 10.96 -27.86
C SER A 41 24.12 11.63 -28.49
N LEU A 42 25.26 11.66 -27.80
CA LEU A 42 26.52 12.21 -28.33
C LEU A 42 27.03 11.46 -29.56
N ARG A 43 26.94 10.13 -29.57
CA ARG A 43 27.29 9.32 -30.77
C ARG A 43 26.35 9.59 -31.94
N GLY A 44 25.06 9.78 -31.67
CA GLY A 44 24.10 10.22 -32.68
C GLY A 44 24.52 11.54 -33.32
N ALA A 45 24.79 12.54 -32.49
CA ALA A 45 25.26 13.85 -32.93
C ALA A 45 26.60 13.80 -33.69
N LEU A 46 27.54 12.96 -33.25
CA LEU A 46 28.82 12.73 -33.96
C LEU A 46 28.62 12.22 -35.38
N ARG A 47 27.74 11.23 -35.55
CA ARG A 47 27.43 10.63 -36.85
C ARG A 47 26.65 11.58 -37.73
N GLU A 48 25.68 12.29 -37.17
CA GLU A 48 24.86 13.24 -37.89
C GLU A 48 25.69 14.44 -38.37
N ALA A 49 26.52 15.02 -37.50
CA ALA A 49 27.43 16.09 -37.85
C ALA A 49 28.39 15.63 -38.97
N ARG A 50 28.87 14.38 -38.93
CA ARG A 50 29.76 13.81 -39.97
C ARG A 50 29.08 13.74 -41.35
N VAL A 51 27.77 13.49 -41.40
CA VAL A 51 27.01 13.39 -42.65
C VAL A 51 26.61 14.76 -43.21
N GLN A 52 26.31 15.73 -42.34
CA GLN A 52 25.72 17.01 -42.74
C GLN A 52 26.73 18.17 -42.87
N ALA A 53 27.93 18.05 -42.30
CA ALA A 53 28.88 19.15 -42.28
C ALA A 53 29.58 19.35 -43.63
N ASN A 54 29.41 20.54 -44.21
CA ASN A 54 30.13 20.96 -45.43
C ASN A 54 31.55 21.46 -45.14
N SER A 55 31.94 21.55 -43.86
CA SER A 55 33.30 21.90 -43.44
C SER A 55 33.63 21.36 -42.04
N PRO A 56 34.92 21.10 -41.74
CA PRO A 56 35.35 20.66 -40.41
C PRO A 56 34.96 21.61 -39.28
N ARG A 57 34.88 22.91 -39.58
CA ARG A 57 34.48 23.94 -38.61
C ARG A 57 32.99 23.88 -38.28
N GLN A 58 32.14 23.61 -39.26
CA GLN A 58 30.71 23.38 -39.04
C GLN A 58 30.46 22.09 -38.26
N TRP A 59 31.20 21.03 -38.58
CA TRP A 59 31.16 19.78 -37.81
C TRP A 59 31.49 20.01 -36.33
N ALA A 60 32.61 20.69 -36.07
CA ALA A 60 33.07 20.95 -34.70
C ALA A 60 32.08 21.81 -33.91
N ALA A 61 31.46 22.79 -34.57
CA ALA A 61 30.43 23.62 -33.95
C ALA A 61 29.16 22.82 -33.60
N ALA A 62 28.68 21.97 -34.52
CA ALA A 62 27.51 21.12 -34.28
C ALA A 62 27.76 20.11 -33.14
N PHE A 63 28.94 19.49 -33.13
CA PHE A 63 29.32 18.58 -32.06
C PHE A 63 29.47 19.29 -30.71
N ALA A 64 30.10 20.47 -30.67
CA ALA A 64 30.21 21.26 -29.45
C ALA A 64 28.84 21.65 -28.88
N GLN A 65 27.88 22.01 -29.75
CA GLN A 65 26.52 22.31 -29.33
C GLN A 65 25.81 21.10 -28.71
N ALA A 66 25.90 19.94 -29.36
CA ALA A 66 25.34 18.69 -28.82
C ALA A 66 25.99 18.28 -27.48
N LEU A 67 27.29 18.57 -27.32
CA LEU A 67 27.99 18.37 -26.05
C LEU A 67 27.46 19.29 -24.95
N ILE A 68 27.23 20.57 -25.26
CA ILE A 68 26.66 21.52 -24.30
C ILE A 68 25.26 21.09 -23.87
N GLU A 69 24.42 20.64 -24.80
CA GLU A 69 23.06 20.15 -24.53
C GLU A 69 23.04 18.86 -23.70
N THR A 70 23.94 17.93 -23.99
CA THR A 70 24.05 16.69 -23.20
C THR A 70 24.62 16.94 -21.80
N VAL A 71 25.56 17.87 -21.65
CA VAL A 71 26.05 18.29 -20.33
C VAL A 71 24.96 19.02 -19.54
N SER A 72 24.18 19.90 -20.16
CA SER A 72 23.11 20.63 -19.46
C SER A 72 21.99 19.72 -19.00
N THR A 73 21.59 18.74 -19.81
CA THR A 73 20.61 17.72 -19.44
C THR A 73 21.09 16.81 -18.32
N LEU A 74 22.36 16.37 -18.37
CA LEU A 74 22.98 15.60 -17.27
C LEU A 74 23.05 16.42 -15.98
N GLN A 75 23.40 17.71 -16.06
CA GLN A 75 23.43 18.60 -14.90
C GLN A 75 22.03 18.80 -14.31
N ALA A 76 21.01 18.99 -15.13
CA ALA A 76 19.63 19.10 -14.68
C ALA A 76 19.16 17.82 -13.99
N ALA A 77 19.48 16.64 -14.54
CA ALA A 77 19.17 15.36 -13.93
C ALA A 77 19.92 15.17 -12.59
N ALA A 78 21.20 15.53 -12.52
CA ALA A 78 21.99 15.48 -11.30
C ALA A 78 21.42 16.40 -10.20
N ASN A 79 20.97 17.61 -10.58
CA ASN A 79 20.33 18.55 -9.66
C ASN A 79 18.94 18.07 -9.19
N ALA A 80 18.21 17.32 -10.01
CA ALA A 80 16.89 16.77 -9.68
C ALA A 80 16.96 15.46 -8.85
N ALA A 81 18.06 14.72 -8.93
CA ALA A 81 18.21 13.43 -8.25
C ALA A 81 18.00 13.48 -6.72
N PRO A 82 18.49 14.48 -5.96
CA PRO A 82 18.23 14.58 -4.53
C PRO A 82 16.74 14.79 -4.21
N ALA A 83 16.04 15.61 -5.00
CA ALA A 83 14.61 15.86 -4.83
C ALA A 83 13.79 14.60 -5.14
N ALA A 84 14.16 13.86 -6.19
CA ALA A 84 13.55 12.58 -6.51
C ALA A 84 13.76 11.55 -5.38
N ALA A 85 14.98 11.44 -4.85
CA ALA A 85 15.30 10.57 -3.72
C ALA A 85 14.51 10.94 -2.46
N ALA A 86 14.42 12.24 -2.14
CA ALA A 86 13.62 12.73 -1.03
C ALA A 86 12.12 12.41 -1.22
N LYS A 87 11.61 12.54 -2.44
CA LYS A 87 10.21 12.19 -2.74
C LYS A 87 9.94 10.69 -2.59
N ILE A 88 10.86 9.84 -3.04
CA ILE A 88 10.76 8.38 -2.86
C ILE A 88 10.76 8.04 -1.37
N ALA A 89 11.63 8.66 -0.57
CA ALA A 89 11.67 8.45 0.87
C ALA A 89 10.35 8.88 1.55
N GLN A 90 9.79 10.04 1.15
CA GLN A 90 8.50 10.53 1.64
C GLN A 90 7.36 9.55 1.30
N LEU A 91 7.29 9.07 0.05
CA LEU A 91 6.26 8.10 -0.34
C LEU A 91 6.44 6.76 0.37
N GLY A 92 7.69 6.37 0.66
CA GLY A 92 8.00 5.21 1.48
C GLY A 92 7.43 5.32 2.90
N SER A 93 7.65 6.45 3.58
CA SER A 93 7.12 6.66 4.92
C SER A 93 5.59 6.77 4.94
N GLU A 94 4.99 7.41 3.94
CA GLU A 94 3.54 7.49 3.79
C GLU A 94 2.90 6.11 3.59
N ARG A 95 3.50 5.26 2.72
CA ARG A 95 3.07 3.88 2.54
C ARG A 95 3.14 3.09 3.85
N ASP A 96 4.23 3.20 4.59
CA ASP A 96 4.43 2.46 5.83
C ASP A 96 3.43 2.91 6.90
N TYR A 97 3.14 4.21 6.97
CA TYR A 97 2.08 4.77 7.81
C TYR A 97 0.70 4.21 7.44
N LEU A 98 0.33 4.22 6.16
CA LEU A 98 -0.96 3.67 5.70
C LEU A 98 -1.08 2.17 5.99
N HIS A 99 0.00 1.41 5.83
CA HIS A 99 0.03 0.00 6.21
C HIS A 99 -0.24 -0.20 7.71
N SER A 100 0.31 0.67 8.57
CA SER A 100 0.06 0.59 10.01
C SER A 100 -1.42 0.81 10.35
N ILE A 101 -2.08 1.77 9.70
CA ILE A 101 -3.52 2.03 9.88
C ILE A 101 -4.36 0.83 9.46
N ILE A 102 -4.04 0.23 8.31
CA ILE A 102 -4.75 -0.97 7.83
C ILE A 102 -4.58 -2.13 8.82
N GLY A 103 -3.39 -2.29 9.40
CA GLY A 103 -3.13 -3.29 10.45
C GLY A 103 -4.00 -3.10 11.69
N LEU A 104 -4.16 -1.85 12.14
CA LEU A 104 -5.05 -1.52 13.27
C LEU A 104 -6.52 -1.83 12.93
N GLN A 105 -7.01 -1.41 11.76
CA GLN A 105 -8.38 -1.69 11.33
C GLN A 105 -8.69 -3.18 11.25
N ASN A 106 -7.74 -4.00 10.79
CA ASN A 106 -7.91 -5.46 10.76
C ASN A 106 -8.02 -6.06 12.17
N THR A 107 -7.28 -5.48 13.13
CA THR A 107 -7.35 -5.87 14.55
C THR A 107 -8.72 -5.52 15.14
N ASP A 108 -9.20 -4.30 14.88
CA ASP A 108 -10.52 -3.84 15.33
C ASP A 108 -11.65 -4.71 14.74
N GLN A 109 -11.56 -5.07 13.45
CA GLN A 109 -12.53 -5.97 12.82
C GLN A 109 -12.55 -7.35 13.46
N ALA A 110 -11.39 -7.90 13.84
CA ALA A 110 -11.32 -9.16 14.56
C ALA A 110 -12.01 -9.05 15.93
N GLN A 111 -11.77 -7.95 16.65
CA GLN A 111 -12.40 -7.71 17.95
C GLN A 111 -13.92 -7.54 17.83
N ILE A 112 -14.42 -6.82 16.81
CA ILE A 112 -15.85 -6.68 16.54
C ILE A 112 -16.51 -8.03 16.28
N LYS A 113 -15.84 -8.94 15.56
CA LYS A 113 -16.38 -10.30 15.31
C LYS A 113 -16.51 -11.09 16.61
N VAL A 114 -15.52 -11.01 17.50
CA VAL A 114 -15.57 -11.67 18.81
C VAL A 114 -16.71 -11.11 19.65
N LEU A 115 -16.79 -9.79 19.80
CA LEU A 115 -17.85 -9.12 20.57
C LEU A 115 -19.25 -9.38 20.01
N THR A 116 -19.38 -9.48 18.68
CA THR A 116 -20.65 -9.81 18.03
C THR A 116 -21.09 -11.22 18.40
N LYS A 117 -20.17 -12.19 18.34
CA LYS A 117 -20.46 -13.57 18.73
C LYS A 117 -20.83 -13.67 20.22
N GLU A 118 -20.08 -13.02 21.10
CA GLU A 118 -20.39 -13.00 22.54
C GLU A 118 -21.79 -12.40 22.82
N ARG A 119 -22.14 -11.31 22.13
CA ARG A 119 -23.46 -10.70 22.24
C ARG A 119 -24.58 -11.63 21.76
N ASP A 120 -24.38 -12.34 20.64
CA ASP A 120 -25.37 -13.27 20.11
C ASP A 120 -25.55 -14.49 21.04
N ASP A 121 -24.46 -15.04 21.58
CA ASP A 121 -24.47 -16.14 22.55
C ASP A 121 -25.23 -15.72 23.84
N LEU A 122 -24.99 -14.50 24.33
CA LEU A 122 -25.69 -13.94 25.49
C LEU A 122 -27.18 -13.72 25.22
N LEU A 123 -27.55 -13.22 24.04
CA LEU A 123 -28.95 -13.05 23.66
C LEU A 123 -29.70 -14.38 23.60
N GLN A 124 -29.07 -15.41 23.02
CA GLN A 124 -29.64 -16.76 22.99
C GLN A 124 -29.85 -17.29 24.41
N ARG A 125 -28.87 -17.12 25.30
CA ARG A 125 -28.97 -17.55 26.70
C ARG A 125 -30.05 -16.77 27.46
N SER A 126 -30.17 -15.46 27.25
CA SER A 126 -31.24 -14.64 27.83
C SER A 126 -32.62 -15.16 27.41
N THR A 127 -32.79 -15.45 26.12
CA THR A 127 -34.06 -15.95 25.57
C THR A 127 -34.44 -17.31 26.18
N GLN A 128 -33.46 -18.21 26.36
CA GLN A 128 -33.67 -19.51 27.00
C GLN A 128 -34.05 -19.36 28.48
N LEU A 129 -33.39 -18.46 29.21
CA LEU A 129 -33.69 -18.19 30.61
C LEU A 129 -35.07 -17.55 30.78
N GLU A 130 -35.45 -16.63 29.91
CA GLU A 130 -36.80 -16.02 29.90
C GLU A 130 -37.88 -17.06 29.62
N ALA A 131 -37.65 -17.98 28.69
CA ALA A 131 -38.56 -19.08 28.41
C ALA A 131 -38.70 -20.02 29.61
N ALA A 132 -37.58 -20.39 30.24
CA ALA A 132 -37.56 -21.23 31.43
C ALA A 132 -38.30 -20.56 32.62
N LEU A 133 -38.10 -19.25 32.80
CA LEU A 133 -38.79 -18.47 33.83
C LEU A 133 -40.31 -18.48 33.60
N ARG A 134 -40.77 -18.22 32.37
CA ARG A 134 -42.20 -18.25 32.03
C ARG A 134 -42.84 -19.61 32.30
N LEU A 135 -42.12 -20.70 32.01
CA LEU A 135 -42.58 -22.05 32.31
C LEU A 135 -42.70 -22.27 33.83
N ALA A 136 -41.66 -21.93 34.59
CA ALA A 136 -41.66 -22.06 36.05
C ALA A 136 -42.77 -21.22 36.72
N GLU A 137 -42.99 -19.98 36.26
CA GLU A 137 -44.09 -19.15 36.74
C GLU A 137 -45.46 -19.76 36.42
N GLY A 138 -45.61 -20.37 35.25
CA GLY A 138 -46.83 -21.07 34.84
C GLY A 138 -47.11 -22.29 35.71
N GLU A 139 -46.09 -23.10 35.99
CA GLU A 139 -46.17 -24.26 36.88
C GLU A 139 -46.54 -23.84 38.31
N HIS A 140 -45.85 -22.85 38.85
CA HIS A 140 -46.12 -22.31 40.18
C HIS A 140 -47.56 -21.78 40.31
N ARG A 141 -48.09 -21.08 39.29
CA ARG A 141 -49.49 -20.61 39.30
C ARG A 141 -50.50 -21.77 39.32
N ARG A 142 -50.23 -22.85 38.58
CA ARG A 142 -51.09 -24.05 38.58
C ARG A 142 -51.08 -24.73 39.94
N GLU A 143 -49.90 -24.91 40.53
CA GLU A 143 -49.74 -25.49 41.86
C GLU A 143 -50.45 -24.64 42.93
N ALA A 144 -50.26 -23.32 42.90
CA ALA A 144 -50.95 -22.39 43.81
C ALA A 144 -52.48 -22.49 43.69
N SER A 145 -53.00 -22.60 42.46
CA SER A 145 -54.44 -22.76 42.21
C SER A 145 -54.97 -24.10 42.74
N ALA A 146 -54.22 -25.19 42.55
CA ALA A 146 -54.57 -26.51 43.04
C ALA A 146 -54.57 -26.58 44.58
N LEU A 147 -53.57 -25.96 45.22
CA LEU A 147 -53.51 -25.84 46.67
C LEU A 147 -54.68 -25.00 47.21
N GLN A 148 -55.03 -23.89 46.56
CA GLN A 148 -56.20 -23.08 46.95
C GLN A 148 -57.51 -23.85 46.84
N ALA A 149 -57.71 -24.62 45.76
CA ALA A 149 -58.89 -25.48 45.60
C ALA A 149 -58.94 -26.55 46.72
N THR A 150 -57.81 -27.18 47.01
CA THR A 150 -57.69 -28.17 48.10
C THR A 150 -58.03 -27.55 49.46
N ILE A 151 -57.54 -26.34 49.75
CA ILE A 151 -57.87 -25.61 50.98
C ILE A 151 -59.37 -25.30 51.05
N ALA A 152 -59.99 -24.87 49.96
CA ALA A 152 -61.41 -24.58 49.91
C ALA A 152 -62.26 -25.84 50.18
N ASP A 153 -61.90 -26.97 49.57
CA ASP A 153 -62.57 -28.25 49.79
C ASP A 153 -62.41 -28.73 51.24
N LEU A 154 -61.20 -28.65 51.80
CA LEU A 154 -60.96 -29.00 53.20
C LEU A 154 -61.77 -28.10 54.16
N ASN A 155 -61.82 -26.80 53.92
CA ASN A 155 -62.63 -25.88 54.72
C ASN A 155 -64.12 -26.22 54.66
N ARG A 156 -64.63 -26.62 53.48
CA ARG A 156 -66.01 -27.07 53.34
C ARG A 156 -66.29 -28.34 54.13
N ILE A 157 -65.40 -29.33 54.06
CA ILE A 157 -65.52 -30.58 54.82
C ILE A 157 -65.51 -30.29 56.33
N VAL A 158 -64.61 -29.43 56.80
CA VAL A 158 -64.53 -29.04 58.22
C VAL A 158 -65.83 -28.36 58.66
N ALA A 159 -66.38 -27.43 57.87
CA ALA A 159 -67.65 -26.77 58.17
C ALA A 159 -68.82 -27.77 58.24
N ASP A 160 -68.90 -28.70 57.29
CA ASP A 160 -69.93 -29.75 57.28
C ASP A 160 -69.80 -30.68 58.50
N GLN A 161 -68.58 -31.03 58.90
CA GLN A 161 -68.32 -31.84 60.09
C GLN A 161 -68.71 -31.10 61.37
N GLN A 162 -68.36 -29.82 61.50
CA GLN A 162 -68.75 -28.97 62.63
C GLN A 162 -70.28 -28.89 62.76
N ALA A 163 -70.98 -28.62 61.66
CA ALA A 163 -72.44 -28.55 61.66
C ALA A 163 -73.11 -29.87 62.11
N ARG A 164 -72.53 -31.02 61.74
CA ARG A 164 -73.03 -32.35 62.19
C ARG A 164 -72.79 -32.59 63.67
N LEU A 165 -71.62 -32.21 64.19
CA LEU A 165 -71.32 -32.32 65.62
C LEU A 165 -72.25 -31.45 66.45
N ASP A 166 -72.50 -30.20 66.02
CA ASP A 166 -73.42 -29.28 66.68
C ASP A 166 -74.88 -29.76 66.67
N ALA A 167 -75.26 -30.55 65.66
CA ALA A 167 -76.58 -31.17 65.57
C ALA A 167 -76.73 -32.40 66.48
N LEU A 168 -75.64 -33.12 66.78
CA LEU A 168 -75.62 -34.29 67.67
C LEU A 168 -75.45 -33.92 69.15
N GLY A 169 -74.89 -32.75 69.44
CA GLY A 169 -74.72 -32.22 70.79
C GLY A 169 -75.92 -31.47 71.35
N ARG A 170 -77.03 -31.39 70.61
CA ARG A 170 -78.36 -30.93 71.07
C ARG A 170 -79.29 -32.11 71.24
#